data_AF-A0A3N5MJ20-F1
#
_entry.id   AF-A0A3N5MJ20-F1
#
_cell.length_a   1.000
_cell.length_b   1.000
_cell.length_c   1.000
_cell.angle_alpha   90.00
_cell.angle_beta   90.00
_cell.angle_gamma   90.00
#
_symmetry.space_group_name_H-M   'P 1'
#
loop_
_entity.id
_entity.type
_entity.pdbx_description
1 polymer ?
#
loop_
_entity_poly.entity_id
_entity_poly.type
_entity_poly.pdbx_seq_one_letter_code
_entity_poly.pdbx_strand_id
1 'polypeptide(L)'
;MPLKVILLSDMRPGHYHVSEGVIAAIKRLRPVEVTRIEVKRKWIVPTRWLRRRINAKSFFPPRMLRMAYRIDAYALPKADLVVSTGGETLMPNICVSRFLGIPSIICGALLRGLGPENFTLTISSYGRDAGSPRHVVALKPSSIDSATLGRPAIRAALRR
;
A
#
# COMPACT_ATOMS: atom_id res chain seq x y z
N MET A 1 0.75 9.58 21.47
CA MET A 1 1.97 9.30 20.67
C MET A 1 1.59 9.18 19.18
N PRO A 2 2.41 9.69 18.25
CA PRO A 2 2.12 9.60 16.82
C PRO A 2 2.12 8.15 16.34
N LEU A 3 1.28 7.83 15.36
CA LEU A 3 1.29 6.54 14.68
C LEU A 3 2.49 6.48 13.74
N LYS A 4 3.35 5.47 13.87
CA LYS A 4 4.53 5.29 13.01
C LYS A 4 4.17 4.44 11.80
N VAL A 5 4.35 5.01 10.61
CA VAL A 5 3.97 4.37 9.34
C VAL A 5 5.18 4.15 8.46
N ILE A 6 5.37 2.92 8.00
CA ILE A 6 6.27 2.61 6.89
C ILE A 6 5.50 2.79 5.58
N LEU A 7 5.95 3.71 4.73
CA LEU A 7 5.43 3.91 3.38
C LEU A 7 6.36 3.24 2.37
N LEU A 8 5.90 2.16 1.74
CA LEU A 8 6.65 1.50 0.67
C LEU A 8 6.28 2.11 -0.69
N SER A 9 7.28 2.58 -1.43
CA SER A 9 7.08 3.23 -2.73
C SER A 9 7.94 2.60 -3.82
N ASP A 10 7.34 2.32 -4.99
CA ASP A 10 8.03 1.83 -6.19
C ASP A 10 8.56 2.96 -7.10
N MET A 11 8.52 4.22 -6.64
CA MET A 11 8.95 5.43 -7.36
C MET A 11 8.29 5.67 -8.72
N ARG A 12 7.22 4.94 -9.06
CA ARG A 12 6.49 5.15 -10.32
C ARG A 12 5.59 6.38 -10.19
N PRO A 13 5.71 7.37 -11.10
CA PRO A 13 4.84 8.54 -11.10
C PRO A 13 3.36 8.09 -11.17
N GLY A 14 2.56 8.49 -10.19
CA GLY A 14 1.14 8.11 -10.07
C GLY A 14 0.79 7.11 -8.94
N HIS A 15 1.74 6.30 -8.45
CA HIS A 15 1.47 5.37 -7.34
C HIS A 15 1.69 5.99 -5.95
N TYR A 16 2.64 6.90 -5.82
CA TYR A 16 2.98 7.47 -4.50
C TYR A 16 1.87 8.36 -3.92
N HIS A 17 1.18 9.13 -4.77
CA HIS A 17 0.07 9.99 -4.34
C HIS A 17 -1.09 9.21 -3.71
N VAL A 18 -1.30 7.95 -4.11
CA VAL A 18 -2.40 7.12 -3.60
C VAL A 18 -2.13 6.69 -2.17
N SER A 19 -0.93 6.16 -1.88
CA SER A 19 -0.56 5.84 -0.50
C SER A 19 -0.44 7.08 0.38
N GLU A 20 0.00 8.21 -0.18
CA GLU A 20 0.01 9.48 0.53
C GLU A 20 -1.41 9.97 0.85
N GLY A 21 -2.39 9.70 -0.02
CA GLY A 21 -3.80 9.96 0.26
C GLY A 21 -4.34 9.13 1.42
N VAL A 22 -3.95 7.86 1.54
CA VAL A 22 -4.28 7.04 2.74
C VAL A 22 -3.66 7.64 3.99
N ILE A 23 -2.38 8.02 3.93
CA ILE A 23 -1.71 8.65 5.06
C ILE A 23 -2.38 9.98 5.42
N ALA A 24 -2.78 10.80 4.44
CA ALA A 24 -3.51 12.04 4.66
C ALA A 24 -4.86 11.80 5.35
N ALA A 25 -5.60 10.76 4.94
CA ALA A 25 -6.82 10.36 5.61
C ALA A 25 -6.58 9.94 7.07
N ILE A 26 -5.51 9.18 7.35
CA ILE A 26 -5.15 8.78 8.73
C ILE A 26 -4.74 10.01 9.55
N LYS A 27 -4.00 10.96 8.95
CA LYS A 27 -3.57 12.22 9.61
C LYS A 27 -4.74 13.07 10.10
N ARG A 28 -5.92 12.97 9.49
CA ARG A 28 -7.15 13.63 9.97
C ARG A 28 -7.68 13.04 11.27
N LEU A 29 -7.34 11.78 11.58
CA LEU A 29 -7.83 11.07 12.76
C LEU A 29 -6.83 11.14 13.92
N ARG A 30 -5.52 11.16 13.64
CA ARG A 30 -4.46 11.21 14.65
C ARG A 30 -3.12 11.67 14.06
N PRO A 31 -2.17 12.13 14.89
CA PRO A 31 -0.80 12.43 14.43
C PRO A 31 -0.11 11.19 13.83
N VAL A 32 0.61 11.38 12.71
CA VAL A 32 1.30 10.31 11.97
C VAL A 32 2.75 10.72 11.66
N GLU A 33 3.69 9.84 11.98
CA GLU A 33 5.10 9.92 11.57
C GLU A 33 5.32 8.92 10.43
N VAL A 34 5.92 9.36 9.32
CA VAL A 34 6.06 8.53 8.11
C VAL A 34 7.52 8.31 7.81
N THR A 35 7.95 7.04 7.73
CA THR A 35 9.24 6.66 7.15
C THR A 35 9.01 6.06 5.77
N ARG A 36 9.52 6.72 4.73
CA ARG A 36 9.43 6.23 3.36
C ARG A 36 10.57 5.27 3.07
N ILE A 37 10.23 4.10 2.52
CA ILE A 37 11.20 3.11 2.05
C ILE A 37 10.98 2.88 0.57
N GLU A 38 12.05 3.07 -0.19
CA GLU A 38 12.06 2.80 -1.62
C GLU A 38 12.11 1.31 -1.90
N VAL A 39 11.23 0.84 -2.78
CA VAL A 39 11.15 -0.55 -3.21
C VAL A 39 11.76 -0.67 -4.59
N LYS A 40 12.95 -1.28 -4.65
CA LYS A 40 13.66 -1.58 -5.91
C LYS A 40 13.70 -3.08 -6.14
N ARG A 41 12.78 -3.58 -6.97
CA ARG A 41 12.78 -4.99 -7.34
C ARG A 41 13.98 -5.32 -8.25
N LYS A 42 14.68 -6.42 -7.94
CA LYS A 42 15.70 -6.97 -8.84
C LYS A 42 15.03 -7.63 -10.05
N TRP A 43 15.42 -7.22 -11.25
CA TRP A 43 14.86 -7.68 -12.52
C TRP A 43 14.94 -9.21 -12.73
N ILE A 44 15.96 -9.85 -12.14
CA ILE A 44 16.22 -11.29 -12.25
C ILE A 44 15.17 -12.15 -11.53
N VAL A 45 14.38 -11.58 -10.62
CA VAL A 45 13.47 -12.35 -9.77
C VAL A 45 12.07 -12.46 -10.40
N PRO A 46 11.62 -13.65 -10.85
CA PRO A 46 10.33 -13.79 -11.54
C PRO A 46 9.13 -13.64 -10.59
N THR A 47 8.04 -13.02 -11.07
CA THR A 47 6.85 -12.75 -10.23
C THR A 47 6.17 -14.05 -9.78
N ARG A 48 6.13 -15.07 -10.64
CA ARG A 48 5.53 -16.38 -10.31
C ARG A 48 6.30 -17.10 -9.19
N TRP A 49 7.63 -16.98 -9.19
CA TRP A 49 8.49 -17.56 -8.16
C TRP A 49 8.24 -16.92 -6.80
N LEU A 50 8.16 -15.59 -6.75
CA LEU A 50 7.84 -14.84 -5.53
C LEU A 50 6.51 -15.30 -4.91
N ARG A 51 5.46 -15.41 -5.72
CA ARG A 51 4.14 -15.87 -5.26
C ARG A 51 4.19 -17.28 -4.68
N ARG A 52 4.88 -18.21 -5.35
CA ARG A 52 4.99 -19.59 -4.85
C ARG A 52 5.70 -19.62 -3.48
N ARG A 53 6.72 -18.79 -3.30
CA ARG A 53 7.50 -18.75 -2.05
C ARG A 53 6.72 -18.19 -0.87
N ILE A 54 5.78 -17.27 -1.08
CA ILE A 54 5.06 -16.63 0.03
C ILE A 54 4.14 -17.58 0.82
N ASN A 55 3.68 -18.63 0.16
CA ASN A 55 2.81 -19.67 0.70
C ASN A 55 3.58 -20.90 1.20
N ALA A 56 4.91 -20.91 1.04
CA ALA A 56 5.72 -22.02 1.50
C ALA A 56 5.91 -21.96 3.03
N LYS A 57 5.87 -23.11 3.71
CA LYS A 57 6.17 -23.20 5.16
C LYS A 57 7.56 -22.65 5.53
N SER A 58 8.51 -22.72 4.59
CA SER A 58 9.87 -22.19 4.75
C SER A 58 10.01 -20.71 4.36
N PHE A 59 8.89 -19.99 4.20
CA PHE A 59 8.91 -18.58 3.87
C PHE A 59 9.52 -17.76 5.01
N PHE A 60 10.59 -17.02 4.70
CA PHE A 60 11.26 -16.15 5.65
C PHE A 60 11.34 -14.72 5.09
N PRO A 61 10.54 -13.77 5.63
CA PRO A 61 10.46 -12.42 5.07
C PRO A 61 11.78 -11.66 4.95
N PRO A 62 12.71 -11.69 5.94
CA PRO A 62 13.99 -10.99 5.83
C PRO A 62 14.84 -11.44 4.64
N ARG A 63 14.87 -12.75 4.37
CA ARG A 63 15.59 -13.29 3.21
C ARG A 63 14.93 -12.84 1.91
N MET A 64 13.59 -12.79 1.85
CA MET A 64 12.86 -12.32 0.67
C MET A 64 13.14 -10.85 0.36
N LEU A 65 13.03 -9.99 1.37
CA LEU A 65 13.29 -8.55 1.26
C LEU A 65 14.71 -8.27 0.74
N ARG A 66 15.71 -8.96 1.30
CA ARG A 66 17.11 -8.80 0.89
C ARG A 66 17.36 -9.28 -0.54
N MET A 67 16.89 -10.49 -0.86
CA MET A 67 17.18 -11.12 -2.15
C MET A 67 16.47 -10.41 -3.29
N ALA A 68 15.19 -10.05 -3.14
CA ALA A 68 14.37 -9.53 -4.23
C ALA A 68 14.27 -8.00 -4.27
N TYR A 69 14.42 -7.31 -3.12
CA TYR A 69 14.11 -5.88 -3.00
C TYR A 69 15.24 -5.01 -2.46
N ARG A 70 16.39 -5.60 -2.11
CA ARG A 70 17.55 -4.89 -1.51
C ARG A 70 17.19 -4.17 -0.19
N ILE A 71 16.19 -4.68 0.52
CA ILE A 71 15.78 -4.15 1.82
C ILE A 71 16.35 -5.07 2.90
N ASP A 72 17.09 -4.48 3.86
CA ASP A 72 17.45 -5.19 5.08
C ASP A 72 16.31 -5.08 6.09
N ALA A 73 15.72 -6.21 6.44
CA ALA A 73 14.56 -6.22 7.33
C ALA A 73 14.92 -5.83 8.77
N TYR A 74 16.15 -6.14 9.20
CA TYR A 74 16.60 -5.81 10.57
C TYR A 74 16.93 -4.33 10.76
N ALA A 75 17.14 -3.61 9.65
CA ALA A 75 17.30 -2.16 9.64
C ALA A 75 15.96 -1.41 9.52
N LEU A 76 14.82 -2.12 9.45
CA LEU A 76 13.52 -1.47 9.40
C LEU A 76 13.24 -0.74 10.72
N PRO A 77 12.73 0.50 10.68
CA PRO A 77 12.35 1.22 11.88
C PRO A 77 11.17 0.50 12.56
N LYS A 78 11.05 0.69 13.88
CA LYS A 78 9.82 0.31 14.59
C LYS A 78 8.66 1.11 14.00
N ALA A 79 7.58 0.40 13.66
CA ALA A 79 6.39 0.98 13.06
C ALA A 79 5.14 0.26 13.55
N ASP A 80 4.00 0.92 13.43
CA ASP A 80 2.69 0.41 13.84
C ASP A 80 1.85 -0.02 12.63
N LEU A 81 2.23 0.40 11.42
CA LEU A 81 1.49 0.17 10.19
C LEU A 81 2.43 0.22 8.97
N VAL A 82 2.19 -0.66 7.98
CA VAL A 82 2.79 -0.54 6.64
C VAL A 82 1.74 -0.18 5.60
N VAL A 83 2.02 0.83 4.78
CA VAL A 83 1.16 1.29 3.69
C VAL A 83 1.92 1.22 2.38
N SER A 84 1.29 0.73 1.31
CA SER A 84 1.89 0.75 -0.02
C SER A 84 0.85 0.85 -1.14
N THR A 85 1.31 1.18 -2.34
CA THR A 85 0.50 1.18 -3.57
C THR A 85 1.27 0.47 -4.67
N GLY A 86 0.55 -0.20 -5.55
CA GLY A 86 1.11 -0.73 -6.79
C GLY A 86 1.62 -2.16 -6.67
N GLY A 87 1.65 -2.84 -7.80
CA GLY A 87 1.87 -4.28 -7.84
C GLY A 87 3.30 -4.73 -7.48
N GLU A 88 4.28 -3.82 -7.51
CA GLU A 88 5.66 -4.14 -7.09
C GLU A 88 5.87 -4.06 -5.58
N THR A 89 4.99 -3.33 -4.87
CA THR A 89 5.08 -3.18 -3.40
C THR A 89 4.27 -4.23 -2.64
N LEU A 90 3.42 -5.02 -3.32
CA LEU A 90 2.62 -6.09 -2.71
C LEU A 90 3.46 -7.04 -1.85
N MET A 91 4.52 -7.61 -2.42
CA MET A 91 5.35 -8.59 -1.73
C MET A 91 6.18 -7.96 -0.59
N PRO A 92 6.84 -6.81 -0.78
CA PRO A 92 7.47 -6.06 0.31
C PRO A 92 6.51 -5.73 1.45
N ASN A 93 5.28 -5.34 1.15
CA ASN A 93 4.26 -5.02 2.15
C ASN A 93 3.97 -6.24 3.04
N ILE A 94 3.70 -7.40 2.42
CA ILE A 94 3.46 -8.65 3.16
C ILE A 94 4.70 -9.03 3.98
N CYS A 95 5.90 -8.89 3.42
CA CYS A 95 7.13 -9.22 4.12
C CYS A 95 7.35 -8.34 5.36
N VAL A 96 7.17 -7.03 5.23
CA VAL A 96 7.31 -6.07 6.33
C VAL A 96 6.26 -6.32 7.40
N SER A 97 5.00 -6.47 7.00
CA SER A 97 3.88 -6.76 7.91
C SER A 97 4.12 -8.04 8.71
N ARG A 98 4.48 -9.15 8.05
CA ARG A 98 4.77 -10.43 8.72
C ARG A 98 6.02 -10.38 9.59
N PHE A 99 7.06 -9.65 9.19
CA PHE A 99 8.31 -9.57 9.95
C PHE A 99 8.16 -8.74 11.23
N LEU A 100 7.51 -7.58 11.14
CA LEU A 100 7.32 -6.68 12.27
C LEU A 100 6.06 -7.02 13.11
N GLY A 101 5.19 -7.91 12.61
CA GLY A 101 3.94 -8.27 13.27
C GLY A 101 2.88 -7.15 13.24
N ILE A 102 2.92 -6.29 12.22
CA ILE A 102 2.11 -5.05 12.14
C ILE A 102 1.05 -5.15 11.04
N PRO A 103 -0.09 -4.44 11.18
CA PRO A 103 -1.09 -4.40 10.12
C PRO A 103 -0.57 -3.78 8.81
N SER A 104 -1.24 -4.13 7.71
CA SER A 104 -0.90 -3.69 6.36
C SER A 104 -2.09 -3.11 5.59
N ILE A 105 -1.86 -1.98 4.93
CA ILE A 105 -2.77 -1.41 3.93
C ILE A 105 -2.10 -1.45 2.56
N ILE A 106 -2.84 -1.91 1.55
CA ILE A 106 -2.44 -1.84 0.14
C ILE A 106 -3.51 -1.09 -0.65
N CYS A 107 -3.10 -0.14 -1.50
CA CYS A 107 -3.99 0.45 -2.49
C CYS A 107 -3.73 -0.12 -3.89
N GLY A 108 -4.77 -0.61 -4.55
CA GLY A 108 -4.68 -1.11 -5.91
C GLY A 108 -5.78 -2.09 -6.30
N ALA A 109 -5.92 -2.28 -7.61
CA ALA A 109 -6.97 -3.07 -8.25
C ALA A 109 -6.73 -4.59 -8.29
N LEU A 110 -5.46 -4.97 -8.14
CA LEU A 110 -4.97 -6.28 -8.53
C LEU A 110 -3.95 -6.75 -7.50
N LEU A 111 -4.37 -7.72 -6.68
CA LEU A 111 -3.47 -8.46 -5.79
C LEU A 111 -2.54 -9.43 -6.55
N ARG A 112 -2.68 -9.49 -7.89
CA ARG A 112 -1.80 -10.25 -8.76
C ARG A 112 -1.70 -11.71 -8.29
N GLY A 113 -2.83 -12.36 -8.02
CA GLY A 113 -2.87 -13.76 -7.56
C GLY A 113 -2.32 -14.02 -6.16
N LEU A 114 -2.06 -12.96 -5.37
CA LEU A 114 -1.92 -13.06 -3.92
C LEU A 114 -3.33 -12.98 -3.30
N GLY A 115 -3.58 -13.77 -2.26
CA GLY A 115 -4.88 -13.75 -1.59
C GLY A 115 -5.02 -12.55 -0.64
N PRO A 116 -6.26 -12.07 -0.39
CA PRO A 116 -6.54 -10.93 0.48
C PRO A 116 -6.12 -11.14 1.93
N GLU A 117 -6.02 -12.38 2.39
CA GLU A 117 -5.57 -12.76 3.74
C GLU A 117 -4.15 -12.30 4.06
N ASN A 118 -3.36 -11.95 3.05
CA ASN A 118 -2.01 -11.41 3.22
C ASN A 118 -1.99 -9.94 3.64
N PHE A 119 -3.13 -9.26 3.64
CA PHE A 119 -3.26 -7.85 3.96
C PHE A 119 -4.26 -7.63 5.10
N THR A 120 -4.08 -6.60 5.90
CA THR A 120 -5.11 -6.18 6.86
C THR A 120 -6.26 -5.50 6.13
N LEU A 121 -5.95 -4.64 5.16
CA LEU A 121 -6.92 -3.91 4.36
C LEU A 121 -6.40 -3.66 2.95
N THR A 122 -7.26 -3.87 1.96
CA THR A 122 -7.05 -3.51 0.56
C THR A 122 -8.02 -2.40 0.18
N ILE A 123 -7.50 -1.30 -0.35
CA ILE A 123 -8.31 -0.20 -0.89
C ILE A 123 -8.29 -0.32 -2.41
N SER A 124 -9.46 -0.56 -2.99
CA SER A 124 -9.67 -0.67 -4.44
C SER A 124 -10.63 0.42 -4.91
N SER A 125 -10.61 0.72 -6.21
CA SER A 125 -11.56 1.64 -6.86
C SER A 125 -12.49 0.93 -7.83
N TYR A 126 -12.50 -0.40 -7.82
CA TYR A 126 -13.28 -1.21 -8.76
C TYR A 126 -14.46 -1.82 -8.03
N GLY A 127 -15.68 -1.57 -8.54
CA GLY A 127 -16.91 -2.08 -7.93
C GLY A 127 -16.96 -3.60 -7.77
N ARG A 128 -16.25 -4.34 -8.64
CA ARG A 128 -16.13 -5.81 -8.54
C ARG A 128 -15.53 -6.30 -7.22
N ASP A 129 -14.76 -5.45 -6.53
CA ASP A 129 -14.08 -5.81 -5.29
C ASP A 129 -14.94 -5.52 -4.04
N ALA A 130 -16.16 -4.98 -4.19
CA ALA A 130 -17.01 -4.53 -3.07
C ALA A 130 -17.42 -5.65 -2.11
N GLY A 131 -17.57 -6.89 -2.62
CA GLY A 131 -17.85 -8.07 -1.80
C GLY A 131 -16.61 -8.85 -1.37
N SER A 132 -15.41 -8.39 -1.71
CA SER A 132 -14.18 -9.13 -1.43
C SER A 132 -13.76 -8.99 0.05
N PRO A 133 -13.29 -10.07 0.69
CA PRO A 133 -12.79 -10.00 2.07
C PRO A 133 -11.68 -8.97 2.21
N ARG A 134 -11.68 -8.20 3.29
CA ARG A 134 -10.64 -7.19 3.60
C ARG A 134 -10.50 -6.10 2.52
N HIS A 135 -11.56 -5.83 1.76
CA HIS A 135 -11.58 -4.75 0.77
C HIS A 135 -12.48 -3.60 1.21
N VAL A 136 -12.05 -2.38 0.88
CA VAL A 136 -12.89 -1.19 0.85
C VAL A 136 -12.84 -0.65 -0.58
N VAL A 137 -14.01 -0.46 -1.18
CA VAL A 137 -14.13 0.18 -2.49
C VAL A 137 -14.35 1.67 -2.29
N ALA A 138 -13.39 2.46 -2.76
CA ALA A 138 -13.41 3.92 -2.69
C ALA A 138 -12.77 4.52 -3.94
N LEU A 139 -13.07 5.78 -4.23
CA LEU A 139 -12.28 6.55 -5.19
C LEU A 139 -10.81 6.53 -4.74
N LYS A 140 -9.88 6.54 -5.71
CA LYS A 140 -8.45 6.50 -5.40
C LYS A 140 -8.12 7.65 -4.45
N PRO A 141 -7.54 7.34 -3.27
CA PRO A 141 -7.11 8.38 -2.36
C PRO A 141 -6.16 9.37 -3.05
N SER A 142 -6.29 10.64 -2.70
CA SER A 142 -5.41 11.72 -3.12
C SER A 142 -4.83 12.39 -1.89
N SER A 143 -3.58 12.85 -1.99
CA SER A 143 -2.94 13.66 -0.93
C SER A 143 -3.54 15.07 -0.83
N ILE A 144 -4.30 15.50 -1.84
CA ILE A 144 -4.95 16.80 -1.88
C ILE A 144 -6.25 16.77 -1.09
N ASP A 145 -6.44 17.75 -0.21
CA ASP A 145 -7.69 17.88 0.54
C ASP A 145 -8.80 18.46 -0.36
N SER A 146 -9.87 17.71 -0.57
CA SER A 146 -11.04 18.17 -1.32
C SER A 146 -11.70 19.41 -0.71
N ALA A 147 -11.59 19.61 0.61
CA ALA A 147 -12.10 20.83 1.26
C ALA A 147 -11.32 22.08 0.84
N THR A 148 -10.06 21.93 0.42
CA THR A 148 -9.19 23.04 0.02
C THR A 148 -9.29 23.37 -1.47
N LEU A 149 -9.83 22.46 -2.29
CA LEU A 149 -9.86 22.61 -3.75
C LEU A 149 -10.95 23.55 -4.26
N GLY A 150 -11.87 24.01 -3.40
CA GLY A 150 -13.07 24.73 -3.81
C GLY A 150 -14.01 23.84 -4.63
N ARG A 151 -15.32 24.08 -4.54
CA ARG A 151 -16.25 23.43 -5.49
C ARG A 151 -16.19 24.22 -6.79
N PRO A 152 -16.11 23.57 -7.98
CA PRO A 152 -16.36 24.25 -9.23
C PRO A 152 -17.71 24.96 -9.10
N ALA A 153 -17.77 26.25 -9.43
CA ALA A 153 -19.05 26.95 -9.50
C ALA A 153 -19.92 26.15 -10.47
N ILE A 154 -20.99 25.53 -9.96
CA ILE A 154 -21.97 24.84 -10.80
C ILE A 154 -22.52 25.92 -11.72
N ARG A 155 -22.08 25.94 -12.99
CA ARG A 155 -22.78 26.70 -14.03
C ARG A 155 -24.13 26.01 -14.20
N ALA A 156 -25.12 26.51 -13.48
CA ALA A 156 -26.53 26.31 -13.77
C ALA A 156 -26.83 26.99 -15.11
N ALA A 157 -26.42 26.36 -16.22
CA ALA A 157 -26.69 26.85 -17.56
C ALA A 157 -26.69 25.67 -18.52
N LEU A 158 -27.85 25.01 -18.63
CA LEU A 158 -28.39 24.35 -19.83
C LEU A 158 -29.80 23.82 -19.49
N ARG A 159 -30.70 24.76 -19.23
CA ARG A 159 -32.15 24.59 -19.41
C ARG A 159 -32.66 25.84 -20.12
N ARG A 160 -32.59 25.82 -21.44
CA ARG A 160 -33.50 26.51 -22.36
C ARG A 160 -33.62 25.65 -23.60
#